data_AF-A0A9P7ZE82-F1
#
_entry.id   AF-A0A9P7ZE82-F1
#
_cell.length_a   1.000
_cell.length_b   1.000
_cell.length_c   1.000
_cell.angle_alpha   90.00
_cell.angle_beta   90.00
_cell.angle_gamma   90.00
#
_symmetry.space_group_name_H-M   'P 1'
#
loop_
_entity.id
_entity.type
_entity.pdbx_description
1 polymer ?
#
loop_
_entity_poly.entity_id
_entity_poly.type
_entity_poly.pdbx_seq_one_letter_code
_entity_poly.pdbx_strand_id
1 'polypeptide(L)'
;MSPAARTLPAKSNPLLTDAQHQVSHSELISRRRFASAVLMAKLRTGSDKKDGCVTADYVHMPVPLPRGIVSDLIRSNPSPSCYFLLRRTSDSYISAIGLFKATFPYAKVADEEAERAYIKSLPSTSPDETDGAPWIPEEQALELAAEYNITPWIQAFLDETPIHPNIGPVLGPVASSGPLRSKHSLEPPIPPSRSSRMRRLESPPDSHVEEPSEAGDSS
;
A
#
# COMPACT_ATOMS: atom_id res chain seq x y z
N MET A 1 -13.13 24.96 -24.87
CA MET A 1 -12.56 25.47 -23.60
C MET A 1 -11.10 25.04 -23.60
N SER A 2 -10.17 25.98 -23.46
CA SER A 2 -8.75 25.62 -23.36
C SER A 2 -8.49 24.93 -22.03
N PRO A 3 -7.64 23.90 -21.96
CA PRO A 3 -7.35 23.22 -20.71
C PRO A 3 -6.70 24.20 -19.71
N ALA A 4 -6.92 23.99 -18.42
CA ALA A 4 -6.34 24.84 -17.38
C ALA A 4 -4.81 24.82 -17.48
N ALA A 5 -4.16 25.99 -17.52
CA ALA A 5 -2.70 26.03 -17.57
C ALA A 5 -2.10 25.46 -16.28
N ARG A 6 -1.23 24.46 -16.40
CA ARG A 6 -0.48 23.87 -15.29
C ARG A 6 1.01 23.76 -15.62
N THR A 7 1.83 23.66 -14.59
CA THR A 7 3.27 23.42 -14.70
C THR A 7 3.59 22.09 -14.05
N LEU A 8 4.29 21.21 -14.76
CA LEU A 8 4.72 19.94 -14.21
C LEU A 8 5.81 20.12 -13.14
N PRO A 9 5.81 19.29 -12.08
CA PRO A 9 6.89 19.29 -11.11
C PRO A 9 8.24 18.99 -11.76
N ALA A 10 9.26 19.76 -11.38
CA ALA A 10 10.60 19.63 -11.97
C ALA A 10 11.29 18.29 -11.64
N LYS A 11 10.89 17.63 -10.54
CA LYS A 11 11.52 16.40 -10.04
C LYS A 11 10.57 15.21 -10.17
N SER A 12 10.84 14.37 -11.17
CA SER A 12 10.17 13.09 -11.39
C SER A 12 10.80 11.97 -10.55
N ASN A 13 10.15 10.81 -10.59
CA ASN A 13 10.62 9.57 -9.98
C ASN A 13 11.73 8.96 -10.87
N PRO A 14 12.99 8.94 -10.38
CA PRO A 14 14.11 8.40 -11.15
C PRO A 14 13.96 6.90 -11.43
N LEU A 15 13.21 6.16 -10.60
CA LEU A 15 12.98 4.73 -10.80
C LEU A 15 12.06 4.41 -11.98
N LEU A 16 11.37 5.42 -12.53
CA LEU A 16 10.48 5.27 -13.68
C LEU A 16 11.05 5.88 -14.95
N THR A 17 11.92 6.88 -14.82
CA THR A 17 12.39 7.73 -15.90
C THR A 17 13.86 7.48 -16.28
N ASP A 18 14.70 7.05 -15.34
CA ASP A 18 16.11 6.77 -15.63
C ASP A 18 16.25 5.45 -16.38
N ALA A 19 17.05 5.46 -17.46
CA ALA A 19 17.31 4.28 -18.29
C ALA A 19 17.93 3.11 -17.50
N GLN A 20 18.68 3.41 -16.44
CA GLN A 20 19.33 2.43 -15.56
C GLN A 20 18.31 1.57 -14.78
N HIS A 21 17.09 2.09 -14.58
CA HIS A 21 16.01 1.40 -13.88
C HIS A 21 14.96 0.84 -14.83
N GLN A 22 15.24 0.84 -16.14
CA GLN A 22 14.30 0.36 -17.14
C GLN A 22 14.03 -1.13 -16.95
N VAL A 23 12.77 -1.43 -16.67
CA VAL A 23 12.26 -2.80 -16.49
C VAL A 23 11.74 -3.32 -17.83
N SER A 24 11.94 -4.61 -18.10
CA SER A 24 11.39 -5.24 -19.31
C SER A 24 9.86 -5.22 -19.31
N HIS A 25 9.26 -5.12 -20.49
CA HIS A 25 7.81 -5.05 -20.63
C HIS A 25 7.09 -6.27 -20.01
N SER A 26 7.64 -7.47 -20.20
CA SER A 26 7.10 -8.72 -19.62
C SER A 26 7.15 -8.74 -18.09
N GLU A 27 8.21 -8.17 -17.50
CA GLU A 27 8.32 -8.05 -16.05
C GLU A 27 7.31 -7.03 -15.50
N LEU A 28 7.08 -5.91 -16.19
CA LEU A 28 6.05 -4.94 -15.83
C LEU A 28 4.64 -5.55 -15.87
N ILE A 29 4.31 -6.29 -16.94
CA ILE A 29 3.06 -7.06 -17.06
C ILE A 29 2.88 -8.00 -15.86
N SER A 30 3.95 -8.66 -15.46
CA SER A 30 3.97 -9.61 -14.34
C SER A 30 3.75 -8.97 -12.97
N ARG A 31 3.83 -7.63 -12.86
CA ARG A 31 3.55 -6.89 -11.61
C ARG A 31 2.06 -6.59 -11.42
N ARG A 32 1.24 -6.74 -12.46
CA ARG A 32 -0.21 -6.46 -12.38
C ARG A 32 -0.93 -7.47 -11.51
N ARG A 33 -1.90 -7.01 -10.75
CA ARG A 33 -2.70 -7.83 -9.84
C ARG A 33 -4.16 -7.41 -9.92
N PHE A 34 -5.04 -8.39 -9.83
CA PHE A 34 -6.47 -8.14 -9.66
C PHE A 34 -6.80 -8.00 -8.17
N ALA A 35 -7.63 -7.03 -7.84
CA ALA A 35 -8.19 -6.85 -6.50
C ALA A 35 -9.67 -6.49 -6.59
N SER A 36 -10.46 -7.07 -5.70
CA SER A 36 -11.85 -6.68 -5.50
C SER A 36 -11.95 -5.90 -4.20
N ALA A 37 -12.51 -4.69 -4.23
CA ALA A 37 -12.67 -3.84 -3.06
C ALA A 37 -14.15 -3.49 -2.87
N VAL A 38 -14.63 -3.64 -1.65
CA VAL A 38 -15.95 -3.17 -1.27
C VAL A 38 -15.88 -1.66 -1.03
N LEU A 39 -16.41 -0.88 -1.96
CA LEU A 39 -16.52 0.55 -1.80
C LEU A 39 -17.82 0.88 -1.06
N MET A 40 -17.69 1.60 0.04
CA MET A 40 -18.84 2.28 0.63
C MET A 40 -19.21 3.43 -0.30
N ALA A 41 -20.30 3.26 -1.06
CA ALA A 41 -20.80 4.31 -1.93
C ALA A 41 -21.12 5.54 -1.09
N LYS A 42 -20.31 6.59 -1.19
CA LYS A 42 -20.73 7.91 -0.71
C LYS A 42 -21.84 8.37 -1.64
N LEU A 43 -23.07 8.19 -1.15
CA LEU A 43 -24.33 8.79 -1.55
C LEU A 43 -24.23 9.66 -2.82
N ARG A 44 -24.56 9.06 -3.97
CA ARG A 44 -24.85 9.82 -5.19
C ARG A 44 -25.97 10.82 -4.87
N THR A 45 -25.72 12.10 -5.10
CA THR A 45 -26.76 13.14 -5.03
C THR A 45 -27.71 12.96 -6.21
N GLY A 46 -28.73 12.12 -6.03
CA GLY A 46 -29.82 11.97 -6.99
C GLY A 46 -30.26 10.53 -7.17
N SER A 47 -31.50 10.27 -6.72
CA SER A 47 -32.31 9.06 -6.88
C SER A 47 -31.96 7.83 -6.03
N ASP A 48 -32.88 7.60 -5.09
CA ASP A 48 -33.22 6.39 -4.34
C ASP A 48 -32.18 5.68 -3.45
N LYS A 49 -32.56 5.68 -2.18
CA LYS A 49 -31.91 5.05 -1.04
C LYS A 49 -31.75 3.55 -1.25
N LYS A 50 -30.52 3.12 -1.49
CA LYS A 50 -30.00 1.87 -0.93
C LYS A 50 -28.59 2.16 -0.46
N ASP A 51 -28.38 2.06 0.86
CA ASP A 51 -27.05 1.95 1.46
C ASP A 51 -26.45 0.61 1.01
N GLY A 52 -26.03 0.55 -0.26
CA GLY A 52 -25.42 -0.60 -0.88
C GLY A 52 -23.93 -0.36 -0.95
N CYS A 53 -23.14 -1.12 -0.20
CA CYS A 53 -21.73 -1.18 -0.55
C CYS A 53 -21.63 -1.83 -1.94
N VAL A 54 -20.93 -1.16 -2.85
CA VAL A 54 -20.71 -1.64 -4.20
C VAL A 54 -19.35 -2.30 -4.20
N THR A 55 -19.32 -3.61 -4.43
CA THR A 55 -18.06 -4.29 -4.73
C THR A 55 -17.60 -3.82 -6.10
N ALA A 56 -16.40 -3.26 -6.15
CA ALA A 56 -15.79 -2.79 -7.38
C ALA A 56 -14.46 -3.51 -7.59
N ASP A 57 -14.28 -4.00 -8.80
CA ASP A 57 -13.13 -4.79 -9.22
C ASP A 57 -12.11 -3.91 -9.93
N TYR A 58 -10.86 -4.00 -9.51
CA TYR A 58 -9.75 -3.18 -10.00
C TYR A 58 -8.55 -4.03 -10.36
N VAL A 59 -7.82 -3.60 -11.38
CA VAL A 59 -6.43 -4.00 -11.61
C VAL A 59 -5.54 -2.97 -10.95
N HIS A 60 -4.57 -3.42 -10.17
CA HIS A 60 -3.53 -2.57 -9.62
C HIS A 60 -2.15 -3.02 -10.05
N MET A 61 -1.23 -2.06 -10.16
CA MET A 61 0.18 -2.32 -10.44
C MET A 61 1.05 -1.54 -9.45
N PRO A 62 1.92 -2.21 -8.67
CA PRO A 62 2.85 -1.54 -7.79
C PRO A 62 3.97 -0.87 -8.60
N VAL A 63 4.15 0.42 -8.37
CA VAL A 63 5.16 1.27 -8.97
C VAL A 63 6.17 1.67 -7.91
N PRO A 64 7.47 1.41 -8.10
CA PRO A 64 8.48 1.62 -7.07
C PRO A 64 8.61 3.10 -6.73
N LEU A 65 8.75 3.38 -5.43
CA LEU A 65 9.04 4.72 -4.92
C LEU A 65 10.46 4.78 -4.36
N PRO A 66 11.17 5.91 -4.56
CA PRO A 66 12.41 6.17 -3.85
C PRO A 66 12.25 6.02 -2.34
N ARG A 67 13.28 5.50 -1.67
CA ARG A 67 13.25 5.39 -0.19
C ARG A 67 13.43 6.77 0.45
N GLY A 68 12.76 6.98 1.58
CA GLY A 68 12.94 8.20 2.39
C GLY A 68 12.33 9.45 1.77
N ILE A 69 11.31 9.30 0.91
CA ILE A 69 10.57 10.45 0.40
C ILE A 69 9.74 11.03 1.54
N VAL A 70 10.00 12.29 1.87
CA VAL A 70 9.11 13.09 2.71
C VAL A 70 8.24 13.91 1.77
N SER A 71 6.97 13.53 1.65
CA SER A 71 6.02 14.19 0.76
C SER A 71 4.67 14.33 1.46
N ASP A 72 4.13 15.55 1.47
CA ASP A 72 2.82 15.84 2.02
C ASP A 72 1.70 15.13 1.23
N LEU A 73 1.98 14.72 -0.01
CA LEU A 73 1.06 13.95 -0.85
C LEU A 73 0.98 12.48 -0.42
N ILE A 74 2.10 11.93 0.05
CA ILE A 74 2.26 10.51 0.42
C ILE A 74 2.33 10.46 1.95
N ARG A 75 1.16 10.61 2.59
CA ARG A 75 0.95 10.76 4.04
C ARG A 75 1.19 9.47 4.84
N SER A 76 2.39 8.92 4.71
CA SER A 76 2.82 7.67 5.36
C SER A 76 4.29 7.82 5.75
N ASN A 77 4.56 7.72 7.05
CA ASN A 77 5.91 7.72 7.62
C ASN A 77 6.10 6.42 8.42
N PRO A 78 7.02 5.52 8.02
CA PRO A 78 7.96 5.65 6.90
C PRO A 78 7.28 5.65 5.53
N SER A 79 7.94 6.26 4.54
CA SER A 79 7.48 6.29 3.15
C SER A 79 7.33 4.88 2.60
N PRO A 80 6.22 4.55 1.91
CA PRO A 80 6.00 3.22 1.35
C PRO A 80 7.02 2.94 0.26
N SER A 81 7.33 1.66 0.06
CA SER A 81 8.26 1.21 -0.98
C SER A 81 7.69 1.33 -2.40
N CYS A 82 6.38 1.46 -2.54
CA CYS A 82 5.69 1.60 -3.82
C CYS A 82 4.40 2.42 -3.69
N TYR A 83 3.97 2.97 -4.82
CA TYR A 83 2.63 3.51 -5.04
C TYR A 83 1.85 2.56 -5.94
N PHE A 84 0.52 2.57 -5.86
CA PHE A 84 -0.31 1.71 -6.72
C PHE A 84 -0.99 2.52 -7.81
N LEU A 85 -0.78 2.10 -9.06
CA LEU A 85 -1.65 2.51 -10.16
C LEU A 85 -2.92 1.66 -10.12
N LEU A 86 -4.06 2.28 -10.41
CA LEU A 86 -5.39 1.66 -10.33
C LEU A 86 -6.12 1.81 -11.67
N ARG A 87 -6.66 0.70 -12.16
CA ARG A 87 -7.56 0.62 -13.32
C ARG A 87 -8.85 -0.07 -12.91
N ARG A 88 -9.99 0.56 -13.18
CA ARG A 88 -11.33 -0.04 -13.01
C ARG A 88 -11.54 -1.12 -14.06
N THR A 89 -12.03 -2.29 -13.67
CA THR A 89 -12.30 -3.36 -14.65
C THR A 89 -13.62 -3.20 -15.37
N SER A 90 -14.55 -2.41 -14.84
CA SER A 90 -15.88 -2.21 -15.43
C SER A 90 -15.86 -1.38 -16.71
N ASP A 91 -14.93 -0.44 -16.81
CA ASP A 91 -14.84 0.54 -17.91
C ASP A 91 -13.39 0.85 -18.33
N SER A 92 -12.40 0.18 -17.73
CA SER A 92 -10.98 0.37 -18.01
C SER A 92 -10.42 1.76 -17.67
N TYR A 93 -11.12 2.57 -16.88
CA TYR A 93 -10.62 3.89 -16.50
C TYR A 93 -9.45 3.79 -15.51
N ILE A 94 -8.50 4.71 -15.63
CA ILE A 94 -7.28 4.79 -14.81
C ILE A 94 -7.34 6.00 -13.87
N SER A 95 -6.84 5.84 -12.65
CA SER A 95 -6.69 6.96 -11.71
C SER A 95 -5.58 7.91 -12.15
N ALA A 96 -5.96 9.09 -12.64
CA ALA A 96 -5.02 10.08 -13.16
C ALA A 96 -4.17 10.71 -12.03
N ILE A 97 -4.76 10.94 -10.86
CA ILE A 97 -4.01 11.40 -9.68
C ILE A 97 -3.04 10.32 -9.18
N GLY A 98 -3.42 9.04 -9.27
CA GLY A 98 -2.50 7.94 -8.95
C GLY A 98 -1.28 7.93 -9.87
N LEU A 99 -1.48 8.20 -11.16
CA LEU A 99 -0.41 8.36 -12.14
C LEU A 99 0.53 9.50 -11.77
N PHE A 100 -0.02 10.66 -11.44
CA PHE A 100 0.75 11.85 -11.05
C PHE A 100 1.57 11.59 -9.79
N LYS A 101 0.99 11.01 -8.74
CA LYS A 101 1.68 10.75 -7.46
C LYS A 101 2.80 9.71 -7.58
N ALA A 102 2.61 8.69 -8.43
CA ALA A 102 3.65 7.71 -8.71
C ALA A 102 4.83 8.31 -9.48
N THR A 103 4.54 9.25 -10.39
CA THR A 103 5.53 9.93 -11.24
C THR A 103 6.26 11.04 -10.52
N PHE A 104 5.56 11.84 -9.71
CA PHE A 104 6.10 13.02 -9.04
C PHE A 104 5.92 12.89 -7.52
N PRO A 105 6.64 11.94 -6.88
CA PRO A 105 6.45 11.71 -5.46
C PRO A 105 6.91 12.90 -4.59
N TYR A 106 7.72 13.80 -5.14
CA TYR A 106 8.20 15.02 -4.48
C TYR A 106 7.31 16.25 -4.73
N ALA A 107 6.21 16.10 -5.48
CA ALA A 107 5.30 17.19 -5.77
C ALA A 107 4.59 17.71 -4.50
N LYS A 108 4.13 18.96 -4.55
CA LYS A 108 3.37 19.58 -3.47
C LYS A 108 1.87 19.35 -3.66
N VAL A 109 1.11 19.58 -2.58
CA VAL A 109 -0.37 19.58 -2.61
C VAL A 109 -0.91 20.54 -3.67
N ALA A 110 -0.29 21.72 -3.84
CA ALA A 110 -0.67 22.69 -4.86
C ALA A 110 -0.48 22.17 -6.29
N ASP A 111 0.57 21.38 -6.53
CA ASP A 111 0.83 20.80 -7.86
C ASP A 111 -0.20 19.71 -8.16
N GLU A 112 -0.54 18.87 -7.18
CA GLU A 112 -1.61 17.86 -7.31
C GLU A 112 -2.97 18.52 -7.58
N GLU A 113 -3.28 19.64 -6.93
CA GLU A 113 -4.53 20.36 -7.16
C GLU A 113 -4.59 21.01 -8.54
N ALA A 114 -3.48 21.59 -9.01
CA ALA A 114 -3.38 22.12 -10.37
C ALA A 114 -3.53 21.02 -11.43
N GLU A 115 -2.90 19.86 -11.19
CA GLU A 115 -3.03 18.67 -12.02
C GLU A 115 -4.48 18.17 -12.04
N ARG A 116 -5.11 18.05 -10.87
CA ARG A 116 -6.51 17.67 -10.71
C ARG A 116 -7.42 18.60 -11.51
N ALA A 117 -7.22 19.91 -11.40
CA ALA A 117 -8.01 20.90 -12.13
C ALA A 117 -7.82 20.80 -13.65
N TYR A 118 -6.59 20.57 -14.11
CA TYR A 118 -6.30 20.31 -15.52
C TYR A 118 -7.04 19.08 -16.03
N ILE A 119 -6.90 17.93 -15.36
CA ILE A 119 -7.55 16.69 -15.77
C ILE A 119 -9.08 16.88 -15.81
N LYS A 120 -9.66 17.52 -14.79
CA LYS A 120 -11.11 17.82 -14.77
C LYS A 120 -11.57 18.75 -15.90
N SER A 121 -10.68 19.58 -16.44
CA SER A 121 -10.98 20.43 -17.60
C SER A 121 -11.00 19.66 -18.93
N LEU A 122 -10.46 18.44 -18.97
CA LEU A 122 -10.45 17.60 -20.16
C LEU A 122 -11.84 17.02 -20.44
N PRO A 123 -12.31 17.02 -21.70
CA PRO A 123 -13.62 16.49 -22.06
C PRO A 123 -13.69 14.96 -21.96
N SER A 124 -12.55 14.28 -21.93
CA SER A 124 -12.42 12.82 -21.84
C SER A 124 -12.53 12.29 -20.40
N THR A 125 -12.48 13.16 -19.39
CA THR A 125 -12.50 12.76 -17.98
C THR A 125 -13.87 12.23 -17.57
N SER A 126 -13.87 11.13 -16.80
CA SER A 126 -15.11 10.52 -16.31
C SER A 126 -15.91 11.49 -15.44
N PRO A 127 -17.25 11.55 -15.58
CA PRO A 127 -18.10 12.27 -14.63
C PRO A 127 -18.16 11.55 -13.27
N ASP A 128 -17.81 10.26 -13.20
CA ASP A 128 -17.81 9.48 -11.97
C ASP A 128 -16.52 9.69 -11.17
N GLU A 129 -16.55 10.63 -10.22
CA GLU A 129 -15.48 10.81 -9.25
C GLU A 129 -15.63 9.82 -8.08
N THR A 130 -14.70 8.87 -7.97
CA THR A 130 -14.58 8.03 -6.77
C THR A 130 -13.62 8.70 -5.79
N ASP A 131 -14.11 9.07 -4.60
CA ASP A 131 -13.37 9.78 -3.55
C ASP A 131 -12.64 11.07 -4.03
N GLY A 132 -13.23 11.79 -4.99
CA GLY A 132 -12.69 13.07 -5.49
C GLY A 132 -11.43 12.96 -6.36
N ALA A 133 -11.10 11.76 -6.82
CA ALA A 133 -10.04 11.53 -7.80
C ALA A 133 -10.66 11.42 -9.22
N PRO A 134 -10.25 12.27 -10.19
CA PRO A 134 -10.65 12.10 -11.58
C PRO A 134 -10.11 10.80 -12.16
N TRP A 135 -10.96 10.13 -12.93
CA TRP A 135 -10.65 8.92 -13.67
C TRP A 135 -10.63 9.25 -15.16
N ILE A 136 -9.65 8.73 -15.89
CA ILE A 136 -9.45 9.00 -17.33
C ILE A 136 -9.45 7.70 -18.14
N PRO A 137 -9.86 7.75 -19.42
CA PRO A 137 -9.78 6.59 -20.31
C PRO A 137 -8.33 6.24 -20.65
N GLU A 138 -8.13 5.04 -21.19
CA GLU A 138 -6.81 4.48 -21.50
C GLU A 138 -6.00 5.36 -22.46
N GLU A 139 -6.65 5.91 -23.49
CA GLU A 139 -6.03 6.83 -24.47
C GLU A 139 -5.46 8.08 -23.79
N GLN A 140 -6.26 8.73 -22.94
CA GLN A 140 -5.82 9.90 -22.18
C GLN A 140 -4.70 9.55 -21.19
N ALA A 141 -4.72 8.35 -20.60
CA ALA A 141 -3.67 7.90 -19.72
C ALA A 141 -2.34 7.71 -20.45
N LEU A 142 -2.36 7.25 -21.71
CA LEU A 142 -1.17 7.14 -22.55
C LEU A 142 -0.61 8.52 -22.93
N GLU A 143 -1.46 9.50 -23.21
CA GLU A 143 -1.03 10.88 -23.46
C GLU A 143 -0.32 11.48 -22.25
N LEU A 144 -0.92 11.35 -21.05
CA LEU A 144 -0.26 11.79 -19.81
C LEU A 144 1.03 11.01 -19.56
N ALA A 145 1.06 9.71 -19.84
CA ALA A 145 2.25 8.90 -19.67
C ALA A 145 3.41 9.37 -20.56
N ALA A 146 3.11 9.82 -21.78
CA ALA A 146 4.10 10.41 -22.68
C ALA A 146 4.63 11.75 -22.13
N GLU A 147 3.75 12.62 -21.64
CA GLU A 147 4.14 13.89 -21.01
C GLU A 147 5.01 13.66 -19.75
N TYR A 148 4.70 12.61 -19.00
CA TYR A 148 5.35 12.24 -17.74
C TYR A 148 6.61 11.39 -17.94
N ASN A 149 6.90 10.98 -19.18
CA ASN A 149 7.98 10.05 -19.53
C ASN A 149 7.91 8.69 -18.83
N ILE A 150 6.69 8.15 -18.65
CA ILE A 150 6.44 6.83 -18.05
C ILE A 150 5.62 5.91 -18.95
N THR A 151 5.61 6.17 -20.27
CA THR A 151 4.91 5.36 -21.29
C THR A 151 5.10 3.85 -21.14
N PRO A 152 6.31 3.31 -20.89
CA PRO A 152 6.51 1.86 -20.76
C PRO A 152 5.68 1.23 -19.63
N TRP A 153 5.48 1.97 -18.53
CA TRP A 153 4.68 1.52 -17.40
C TRP A 153 3.20 1.44 -17.75
N ILE A 154 2.68 2.45 -18.45
CA ILE A 154 1.24 2.50 -18.79
C ILE A 154 0.90 1.55 -19.92
N GLN A 155 1.77 1.39 -20.92
CA GLN A 155 1.62 0.34 -21.93
C GLN A 155 1.56 -1.05 -21.29
N ALA A 156 2.50 -1.36 -20.38
CA ALA A 156 2.49 -2.64 -19.68
C ALA A 156 1.27 -2.79 -18.74
N PHE A 157 0.77 -1.70 -18.18
CA PHE A 157 -0.42 -1.71 -17.33
C PHE A 157 -1.68 -2.08 -18.12
N LEU A 158 -1.81 -1.54 -19.34
CA LEU A 158 -2.95 -1.69 -20.24
C LEU A 158 -2.97 -3.00 -21.04
N ASP A 159 -1.84 -3.68 -21.14
CA ASP A 159 -1.68 -4.90 -21.93
C ASP A 159 -2.77 -5.97 -21.67
N GLU A 160 -3.17 -6.74 -22.68
CA GLU A 160 -4.30 -7.68 -22.55
C GLU A 160 -3.89 -9.06 -22.01
N THR A 161 -2.60 -9.29 -21.70
CA THR A 161 -2.12 -10.55 -21.16
C THR A 161 -2.89 -10.92 -19.88
N PRO A 162 -3.48 -12.12 -19.80
CA PRO A 162 -4.29 -12.53 -18.66
C PRO A 162 -3.56 -12.35 -17.33
N ILE A 163 -4.21 -11.63 -16.40
CA ILE A 163 -3.71 -11.50 -15.05
C ILE A 163 -4.04 -12.79 -14.32
N HIS A 164 -3.03 -13.64 -14.11
CA HIS A 164 -3.21 -14.80 -13.27
C HIS A 164 -3.49 -14.33 -11.83
N PRO A 165 -4.66 -14.63 -11.25
CA PRO A 165 -4.89 -14.34 -9.84
C PRO A 165 -3.83 -15.10 -9.05
N ASN A 166 -3.01 -14.38 -8.28
CA ASN A 166 -2.14 -15.02 -7.32
C ASN A 166 -3.04 -15.62 -6.23
N ILE A 167 -3.46 -16.86 -6.43
CA ILE A 167 -4.00 -17.70 -5.36
C ILE A 167 -2.81 -17.99 -4.45
N GLY A 168 -2.46 -17.03 -3.60
CA GLY A 168 -1.73 -17.34 -2.37
C GLY A 168 -2.52 -18.45 -1.66
N PRO A 169 -1.85 -19.42 -1.01
CA PRO A 169 -2.53 -20.59 -0.47
C PRO A 169 -3.66 -20.11 0.42
N VAL A 170 -4.90 -20.40 0.00
CA VAL A 170 -6.06 -20.35 0.85
C VAL A 170 -5.72 -21.28 2.01
N LEU A 171 -5.34 -20.71 3.15
CA LEU A 171 -5.49 -21.41 4.41
C LEU A 171 -6.98 -21.77 4.44
N GLY A 172 -7.26 -23.04 4.17
CA GLY A 172 -8.60 -23.59 4.27
C GLY A 172 -9.21 -23.18 5.61
N PRO A 173 -10.54 -23.08 5.70
CA PRO A 173 -11.21 -22.67 6.92
C PRO A 173 -10.72 -23.58 8.05
N VAL A 174 -10.01 -22.97 9.02
CA VAL A 174 -9.73 -23.62 10.30
C VAL A 174 -11.09 -23.89 10.93
N ALA A 175 -11.55 -25.13 10.78
CA ALA A 175 -12.73 -25.63 11.45
C ALA A 175 -12.44 -25.56 12.95
N SER A 176 -12.92 -24.47 13.55
CA SER A 176 -13.00 -24.29 14.99
C SER A 176 -14.09 -25.22 15.52
N SER A 177 -13.74 -26.47 15.85
CA SER A 177 -14.55 -27.32 16.72
C SER A 177 -14.02 -27.21 18.15
N GLY A 178 -14.77 -26.50 18.99
CA GLY A 178 -14.51 -26.36 20.43
C GLY A 178 -14.89 -27.61 21.25
N PRO A 179 -15.10 -27.48 22.57
CA PRO A 179 -14.18 -27.96 23.59
C PRO A 179 -14.77 -29.11 24.45
N LEU A 180 -13.94 -29.95 25.11
CA LEU A 180 -14.36 -30.67 26.33
C LEU A 180 -13.17 -31.20 27.16
N ARG A 181 -13.21 -30.96 28.48
CA ARG A 181 -12.33 -31.52 29.52
C ARG A 181 -12.63 -33.00 29.76
N SER A 182 -11.61 -33.81 30.09
CA SER A 182 -11.41 -34.44 31.43
C SER A 182 -10.57 -35.73 31.39
N LYS A 183 -9.91 -35.95 32.53
CA LYS A 183 -8.88 -36.94 32.90
C LYS A 183 -9.46 -38.33 33.16
N HIS A 184 -8.75 -39.43 32.85
CA HIS A 184 -8.68 -40.72 33.60
C HIS A 184 -7.40 -41.46 33.11
N SER A 185 -6.27 -41.55 33.84
CA SER A 185 -5.94 -42.32 35.07
C SER A 185 -5.73 -43.83 34.86
N LEU A 186 -4.48 -44.29 34.93
CA LEU A 186 -4.08 -45.61 35.47
C LEU A 186 -2.69 -45.49 36.15
N GLU A 187 -2.64 -45.70 37.46
CA GLU A 187 -1.48 -45.94 38.35
C GLU A 187 -1.94 -47.02 39.38
N PRO A 188 -1.18 -47.54 40.39
CA PRO A 188 0.28 -47.61 40.74
C PRO A 188 0.65 -49.07 41.21
N PRO A 189 1.72 -49.44 42.02
CA PRO A 189 2.08 -48.94 43.38
C PRO A 189 3.63 -48.84 43.77
N ILE A 190 4.15 -47.79 44.47
CA ILE A 190 4.41 -47.57 45.96
C ILE A 190 5.73 -48.25 46.49
N PRO A 191 6.48 -47.89 47.61
CA PRO A 191 6.81 -46.65 48.43
C PRO A 191 8.29 -46.62 49.02
N PRO A 192 8.66 -46.04 50.22
CA PRO A 192 8.36 -44.76 50.95
C PRO A 192 9.59 -44.03 51.60
N SER A 193 9.31 -42.86 52.22
CA SER A 193 9.84 -42.31 53.51
C SER A 193 10.72 -41.05 53.40
N ARG A 194 10.66 -40.03 54.26
CA ARG A 194 9.80 -39.64 55.41
C ARG A 194 10.18 -38.19 55.80
N SER A 195 9.21 -37.45 56.34
CA SER A 195 9.36 -36.51 57.48
C SER A 195 9.85 -35.04 57.30
N SER A 196 8.89 -34.13 57.52
CA SER A 196 8.86 -33.07 58.55
C SER A 196 9.75 -31.80 58.51
N ARG A 197 9.05 -30.69 58.78
CA ARG A 197 9.38 -29.51 59.65
C ARG A 197 10.25 -28.36 59.12
N MET A 198 9.59 -27.19 59.06
CA MET A 198 9.99 -25.87 59.61
C MET A 198 11.48 -25.51 59.72
N ARG A 199 11.90 -24.38 59.13
CA ARG A 199 12.17 -23.11 59.86
C ARG A 199 12.58 -21.94 58.94
N ARG A 200 12.31 -20.76 59.48
CA ARG A 200 12.50 -19.36 59.05
C ARG A 200 13.96 -18.88 59.25
N LEU A 201 14.23 -17.63 58.83
CA LEU A 201 15.36 -16.70 59.16
C LEU A 201 16.41 -16.64 58.04
N GLU A 202 17.05 -15.53 57.65
CA GLU A 202 16.96 -14.08 57.84
C GLU A 202 17.97 -13.47 56.81
N SER A 203 18.05 -12.15 56.67
CA SER A 203 18.57 -11.38 55.52
C SER A 203 20.12 -11.08 55.53
N PRO A 204 20.68 -10.04 54.82
CA PRO A 204 21.91 -10.00 53.98
C PRO A 204 23.06 -9.20 54.70
N PRO A 205 23.96 -8.33 54.13
CA PRO A 205 24.45 -7.98 52.76
C PRO A 205 26.01 -7.85 52.65
N ASP A 206 26.59 -7.48 51.49
CA ASP A 206 27.37 -6.21 51.25
C ASP A 206 28.10 -6.11 49.87
N SER A 207 28.14 -4.86 49.37
CA SER A 207 28.99 -4.13 48.39
C SER A 207 29.80 -4.79 47.25
N HIS A 208 29.69 -4.21 46.04
CA HIS A 208 30.68 -3.22 45.51
C HIS A 208 30.17 -2.57 44.20
N VAL A 209 30.34 -1.26 44.10
CA VAL A 209 30.03 -0.37 42.96
C VAL A 209 31.36 0.04 42.33
N GLU A 210 31.51 0.01 41.00
CA GLU A 210 32.62 0.72 40.35
C GLU A 210 32.18 1.35 39.01
N GLU A 211 32.53 2.62 38.89
CA GLU A 211 32.33 3.60 37.84
C GLU A 211 33.52 3.59 36.86
N PRO A 212 33.34 3.92 35.57
CA PRO A 212 34.48 4.31 34.74
C PRO A 212 34.38 5.76 34.27
N SER A 213 35.47 6.49 34.50
CA SER A 213 35.77 7.82 33.95
C SER A 213 37.08 7.75 33.16
N GLU A 214 37.10 8.19 31.89
CA GLU A 214 38.27 8.88 31.33
C GLU A 214 37.89 9.76 30.13
N ALA A 215 38.33 11.01 30.18
CA ALA A 215 38.13 12.07 29.20
C ALA A 215 39.39 12.25 28.35
N GLY A 216 39.20 12.52 27.06
CA GLY A 216 40.25 12.73 26.07
C GLY A 216 40.97 14.07 26.21
N ASP A 217 42.29 13.97 26.05
CA ASP A 217 43.31 15.01 26.01
C ASP A 217 43.21 15.87 24.72
N SER A 218 43.53 17.17 24.82
CA SER A 218 43.67 18.10 23.70
C SER A 218 44.96 18.90 23.88
N SER A 219 45.87 18.80 22.91
CA SER A 219 46.69 19.90 22.37
C SER A 219 47.45 19.45 21.11
#